data_AF-A0A8C7JAS2-F1
#
_entry.id   AF-A0A8C7JAS2-F1
#
_cell.length_a   1.000
_cell.length_b   1.000
_cell.length_c   1.000
_cell.angle_alpha   90.00
_cell.angle_beta   90.00
_cell.angle_gamma   90.00
#
_symmetry.space_group_name_H-M   'P 1'
#
loop_
_entity.id
_entity.type
_entity.pdbx_description
1 polymer ?
#
loop_
_entity_poly.entity_id
_entity_poly.type
_entity_poly.pdbx_seq_one_letter_code
_entity_poly.pdbx_strand_id
1 'polypeptide(L)'
;MAVPPTYVDLGKSAKDVFTKGYGFGLIKLDLKTKSENGLEFTSTGSANTETSKVAGTLETKYKWAEHGLTFTEKWNTDNTLGTEITLEDQLAKGLKLTFDSSFSPNTGKKSGKIKTGYKREHINLGCDVDYDINGTAVHGVAVVGYEGWLAGYQVTFEAGKNRVTQSNFAVGYKTDEFQLHTNVNDGTEFGGSIYQKVNDQLETAVNLAWTAGNSNTRFGIAAKYQIDADAAFSAKVNNSSLVGLGYTQTLKPGIKLTLSALLDGKNINAGGHKLGLGLEFEA
;
A
#
# COMPACT_ATOMS: atom_id res chain seq x y z
N MET A 1 12.49 18.59 -13.79
CA MET A 1 12.68 17.96 -12.47
C MET A 1 11.44 17.18 -12.10
N ALA A 2 11.54 16.30 -11.10
CA ALA A 2 10.54 15.27 -10.84
C ALA A 2 9.36 15.78 -9.99
N VAL A 3 8.15 15.34 -10.34
CA VAL A 3 6.97 15.48 -9.48
C VAL A 3 7.17 14.59 -8.25
N PRO A 4 7.11 15.13 -7.02
CA PRO A 4 7.28 14.31 -5.82
C PRO A 4 6.12 13.31 -5.66
N PRO A 5 6.37 12.16 -4.99
CA PRO A 5 5.32 11.20 -4.69
C PRO A 5 4.27 11.77 -3.73
N THR A 6 3.15 11.07 -3.58
CA THR A 6 2.18 11.40 -2.53
C THR A 6 2.79 11.12 -1.14
N TYR A 7 2.23 11.70 -0.08
CA TYR A 7 2.73 11.48 1.28
C TYR A 7 2.76 9.99 1.65
N VAL A 8 1.72 9.24 1.26
CA VAL A 8 1.61 7.80 1.54
C VAL A 8 2.58 6.93 0.73
N ASP A 9 3.12 7.47 -0.37
CA ASP A 9 4.11 6.81 -1.21
C ASP A 9 5.56 7.17 -0.83
N LEU A 10 5.77 8.04 0.17
CA LEU A 10 7.10 8.26 0.74
C LEU A 10 7.60 6.96 1.39
N GLY A 11 8.81 6.52 1.03
CA GLY A 11 9.38 5.25 1.49
C GLY A 11 8.73 4.00 0.87
N LYS A 12 7.88 4.13 -0.16
CA LYS A 12 7.18 3.01 -0.79
C LYS A 12 8.12 1.90 -1.27
N SER A 13 9.27 2.24 -1.86
CA SER A 13 10.23 1.24 -2.34
C SER A 13 10.73 0.35 -1.21
N ALA A 14 11.10 0.92 -0.06
CA ALA A 14 11.46 0.14 1.13
C ALA A 14 10.29 -0.73 1.60
N LYS A 15 9.10 -0.13 1.72
CA LYS A 15 7.88 -0.84 2.15
C LYS A 15 7.54 -2.02 1.23
N ASP A 16 7.69 -1.85 -0.07
CA ASP A 16 7.44 -2.87 -1.07
C ASP A 16 8.36 -4.08 -0.88
N VAL A 17 9.66 -3.89 -0.59
CA VAL A 17 10.60 -4.98 -0.29
C VAL A 17 10.18 -5.76 0.97
N PHE A 18 9.55 -5.11 1.95
CA PHE A 18 9.02 -5.77 3.15
C PHE A 18 7.66 -6.45 2.96
N THR A 19 6.89 -6.12 1.92
CA THR A 19 5.47 -6.50 1.82
C THR A 19 5.14 -7.35 0.60
N LYS A 20 5.72 -7.05 -0.58
CA LYS A 20 5.50 -7.84 -1.80
C LYS A 20 6.22 -9.19 -1.70
N GLY A 21 5.63 -10.23 -2.28
CA GLY A 21 6.15 -11.60 -2.23
C GLY A 21 5.84 -12.35 -0.94
N TYR A 22 5.03 -11.77 -0.04
CA TYR A 22 4.62 -12.41 1.21
C TYR A 22 3.10 -12.47 1.35
N GLY A 23 2.57 -13.63 1.72
CA GLY A 23 1.14 -13.89 1.93
C GLY A 23 0.90 -14.78 3.15
N PHE A 24 1.59 -14.50 4.26
CA PHE A 24 1.65 -15.39 5.42
C PHE A 24 0.27 -15.73 5.99
N GLY A 25 -0.01 -17.02 6.19
CA GLY A 25 -1.26 -17.51 6.78
C GLY A 25 -2.48 -17.39 5.87
N LEU A 26 -2.26 -17.13 4.58
CA LEU A 26 -3.32 -16.95 3.58
C LEU A 26 -3.08 -17.85 2.37
N ILE A 27 -4.15 -18.47 1.89
CA ILE A 27 -4.23 -19.01 0.53
C ILE A 27 -4.98 -17.97 -0.30
N LYS A 28 -4.28 -17.32 -1.23
CA LYS A 28 -4.79 -16.22 -2.04
C LYS A 28 -4.86 -16.63 -3.51
N LEU A 29 -5.96 -16.29 -4.16
CA LEU A 29 -6.18 -16.44 -5.59
C LEU A 29 -6.56 -15.07 -6.15
N ASP A 30 -5.76 -14.53 -7.06
CA ASP A 30 -6.05 -13.30 -7.79
C ASP A 30 -6.24 -13.62 -9.27
N LEU A 31 -7.35 -13.15 -9.84
CA LEU A 31 -7.70 -13.26 -11.25
C LEU A 31 -7.87 -11.85 -11.80
N LYS A 32 -6.97 -11.42 -12.68
CA LYS A 32 -7.00 -10.13 -13.36
C LYS A 32 -7.25 -10.36 -14.84
N THR A 33 -8.30 -9.73 -15.37
CA THR A 33 -8.58 -9.77 -16.81
C THR A 33 -8.71 -8.36 -17.35
N LYS A 34 -8.22 -8.15 -18.57
CA LYS A 34 -8.36 -6.88 -19.28
C LYS A 34 -9.02 -7.10 -20.63
N SER A 35 -10.15 -6.43 -20.83
CA SER A 35 -10.89 -6.43 -22.09
C SER A 35 -10.41 -5.29 -23.00
N GLU A 36 -10.52 -5.47 -24.32
CA GLU A 36 -10.12 -4.46 -25.32
C GLU A 36 -10.91 -3.16 -25.20
N ASN A 37 -12.14 -3.22 -24.70
CA ASN A 37 -13.02 -2.07 -24.49
C ASN A 37 -12.68 -1.23 -23.24
N GLY A 38 -11.56 -1.50 -22.56
CA GLY A 38 -11.11 -0.77 -21.38
C GLY A 38 -11.73 -1.22 -20.05
N LEU A 39 -12.51 -2.32 -20.04
CA LEU A 39 -12.97 -2.98 -18.82
C LEU A 39 -11.85 -3.87 -18.26
N GLU A 40 -11.50 -3.64 -16.99
CA GLU A 40 -10.60 -4.47 -16.20
C GLU A 40 -11.39 -5.11 -15.06
N PHE A 41 -11.35 -6.44 -14.95
CA PHE A 41 -11.91 -7.16 -13.81
C PHE A 41 -10.78 -7.69 -12.94
N THR A 42 -10.90 -7.52 -11.63
CA THR A 42 -10.02 -8.14 -10.65
C THR A 42 -10.87 -8.88 -9.63
N SER A 43 -10.80 -10.20 -9.63
CA SER A 43 -11.44 -11.06 -8.65
C SER A 43 -10.37 -11.64 -7.73
N THR A 44 -10.52 -11.41 -6.43
CA THR A 44 -9.60 -11.92 -5.41
C THR A 44 -10.38 -12.80 -4.44
N GLY A 45 -9.89 -14.01 -4.20
CA GLY A 45 -10.30 -14.87 -3.11
C GLY A 45 -9.15 -15.06 -2.13
N SER A 46 -9.44 -15.04 -0.83
CA SER A 46 -8.44 -15.34 0.20
C SER A 46 -9.05 -16.20 1.29
N ALA A 47 -8.36 -17.27 1.65
CA ALA A 47 -8.70 -18.14 2.77
C ALA A 47 -7.62 -18.01 3.85
N ASN A 48 -8.04 -17.72 5.08
CA ASN A 48 -7.14 -17.63 6.21
C ASN A 48 -6.95 -19.02 6.83
N THR A 49 -5.70 -19.50 6.88
CA THR A 49 -5.38 -20.87 7.28
C THR A 49 -5.51 -21.12 8.78
N GLU A 50 -5.55 -20.06 9.60
CA GLU A 50 -5.70 -20.18 11.06
C GLU A 50 -7.17 -20.14 11.49
N THR A 51 -7.98 -19.31 10.82
CA THR A 51 -9.40 -19.08 11.19
C THR A 51 -10.39 -19.80 10.29
N SER A 52 -9.92 -20.41 9.19
CA SER A 52 -10.74 -21.01 8.14
C SER A 52 -11.76 -20.06 7.50
N LYS A 53 -11.62 -18.74 7.71
CA LYS A 53 -12.47 -17.72 7.09
C LYS A 53 -12.05 -17.52 5.64
N VAL A 54 -13.04 -17.41 4.77
CA VAL A 54 -12.85 -17.11 3.35
C VAL A 54 -13.47 -15.76 3.05
N ALA A 55 -12.71 -14.89 2.40
CA ALA A 55 -13.15 -13.57 1.95
C ALA A 55 -12.90 -13.43 0.46
N GLY A 56 -13.83 -12.79 -0.23
CA GLY A 56 -13.74 -12.51 -1.67
C GLY A 56 -14.01 -11.04 -1.96
N THR A 57 -13.35 -10.53 -3.00
CA THR A 57 -13.58 -9.19 -3.53
C THR A 57 -13.62 -9.25 -5.05
N LEU A 58 -14.58 -8.56 -5.64
CA LEU A 58 -14.67 -8.30 -7.07
C LEU A 58 -14.52 -6.79 -7.28
N GLU A 59 -13.55 -6.41 -8.10
CA GLU A 59 -13.35 -5.05 -8.58
C GLU A 59 -13.57 -5.02 -10.09
N THR A 60 -14.43 -4.12 -10.55
CA THR A 60 -14.63 -3.80 -11.97
C THR A 60 -14.17 -2.38 -12.19
N LYS A 61 -13.23 -2.18 -13.10
CA LYS A 61 -12.69 -0.87 -13.46
C LYS A 61 -12.97 -0.59 -14.92
N TYR A 62 -13.57 0.54 -15.21
CA TYR A 62 -13.85 1.02 -16.56
C TYR A 62 -13.15 2.35 -16.80
N LYS A 63 -12.24 2.38 -17.78
CA LYS A 63 -11.45 3.58 -18.11
C LYS A 63 -12.00 4.23 -19.37
N TRP A 64 -12.54 5.43 -19.21
CA TRP A 64 -12.86 6.36 -20.30
C TRP A 64 -11.71 7.35 -20.51
N ALA A 65 -10.69 6.88 -21.21
CA ALA A 65 -9.45 7.62 -21.42
C ALA A 65 -9.67 8.97 -22.14
N GLU A 66 -10.59 9.04 -23.10
CA GLU A 66 -10.89 10.26 -23.86
C GLU A 66 -11.34 11.43 -22.96
N HIS A 67 -11.98 11.13 -21.83
CA HIS A 67 -12.48 12.12 -20.87
C HIS A 67 -11.71 12.10 -19.55
N GLY A 68 -10.59 11.39 -19.45
CA GLY A 68 -9.82 11.26 -18.20
C GLY A 68 -10.64 10.68 -17.04
N LEU A 69 -11.70 9.92 -17.34
CA LEU A 69 -12.63 9.38 -16.36
C LEU A 69 -12.33 7.90 -16.11
N THR A 70 -12.36 7.49 -14.85
CA THR A 70 -12.28 6.08 -14.45
C THR A 70 -13.37 5.78 -13.45
N PHE A 71 -14.20 4.78 -13.75
CA PHE A 71 -15.22 4.26 -12.86
C PHE A 71 -14.71 2.95 -12.28
N THR A 72 -14.77 2.79 -10.97
CA THR A 72 -14.39 1.55 -10.29
C THR A 72 -15.51 1.14 -9.35
N GLU A 73 -16.06 -0.05 -9.57
CA GLU A 73 -17.04 -0.68 -8.69
C GLU A 73 -16.37 -1.84 -7.93
N LYS A 74 -16.57 -1.89 -6.63
CA LYS A 74 -16.02 -2.89 -5.72
C LYS A 74 -17.16 -3.56 -4.99
N TRP A 75 -17.12 -4.88 -4.92
CA TRP A 75 -18.04 -5.68 -4.13
C TRP A 75 -17.28 -6.74 -3.37
N ASN A 76 -17.64 -6.97 -2.10
CA ASN A 76 -17.01 -7.99 -1.28
C ASN A 76 -18.04 -8.97 -0.69
N THR A 77 -17.55 -10.08 -0.14
CA THR A 77 -18.37 -11.14 0.45
C THR A 77 -19.15 -10.70 1.70
N ASP A 78 -18.78 -9.57 2.32
CA ASP A 78 -19.54 -8.95 3.42
C ASP A 78 -20.67 -8.05 2.90
N ASN A 79 -20.99 -8.14 1.60
CA ASN A 79 -21.96 -7.33 0.87
C ASN A 79 -21.66 -5.83 0.84
N THR A 80 -20.45 -5.40 1.15
CA THR A 80 -20.08 -3.99 1.02
C THR A 80 -19.86 -3.65 -0.44
N LEU A 81 -20.57 -2.62 -0.91
CA LEU A 81 -20.49 -2.05 -2.24
C LEU A 81 -19.69 -0.75 -2.16
N GLY A 82 -18.75 -0.55 -3.08
CA GLY A 82 -17.94 0.65 -3.18
C GLY A 82 -17.89 1.15 -4.61
N THR A 83 -18.27 2.41 -4.82
CA THR A 83 -18.23 3.09 -6.12
C THR A 83 -17.20 4.21 -6.06
N GLU A 84 -16.21 4.18 -6.94
CA GLU A 84 -15.19 5.20 -7.06
C GLU A 84 -15.21 5.79 -8.47
N ILE A 85 -15.34 7.11 -8.58
CA ILE A 85 -15.30 7.88 -9.82
C ILE A 85 -14.10 8.80 -9.74
N THR A 86 -13.14 8.63 -10.65
CA THR A 86 -11.92 9.43 -10.72
C THR A 86 -11.89 10.23 -12.01
N LEU A 87 -11.57 11.51 -11.90
CA LEU A 87 -11.34 12.46 -12.99
C LEU A 87 -9.90 12.96 -12.91
N GLU A 88 -9.11 12.72 -13.94
CA GLU A 88 -7.70 13.14 -14.02
C GLU A 88 -7.46 14.10 -15.20
N ASP A 89 -6.66 15.12 -14.94
CA ASP A 89 -6.09 16.04 -15.93
C ASP A 89 -7.09 16.84 -16.81
N GLN A 90 -8.39 16.82 -16.49
CA GLN A 90 -9.42 17.52 -17.28
C GLN A 90 -9.51 19.03 -17.02
N LEU A 91 -9.50 19.46 -15.75
CA LEU A 91 -9.60 20.89 -15.41
C LEU A 91 -8.23 21.58 -15.44
N ALA A 92 -7.21 20.88 -14.95
CA ALA A 92 -5.82 21.34 -14.95
C ALA A 92 -4.89 20.13 -14.98
N LYS A 93 -3.77 20.26 -15.70
CA LYS A 93 -2.72 19.23 -15.72
C LYS A 93 -2.18 19.00 -14.31
N GLY A 94 -2.18 17.74 -13.88
CA GLY A 94 -1.79 17.29 -12.55
C GLY A 94 -2.92 17.26 -11.52
N LEU A 95 -4.14 17.71 -11.87
CA LEU A 95 -5.29 17.63 -10.98
C LEU A 95 -5.96 16.25 -11.08
N LYS A 96 -6.25 15.65 -9.92
CA LYS A 96 -7.01 14.43 -9.77
C LYS A 96 -8.16 14.68 -8.78
N LEU A 97 -9.39 14.42 -9.21
CA LEU A 97 -10.57 14.46 -8.35
C LEU A 97 -11.12 13.04 -8.26
N THR A 98 -11.38 12.56 -7.06
CA THR A 98 -11.97 11.24 -6.85
C THR A 98 -13.16 11.36 -5.90
N PHE A 99 -14.31 10.89 -6.35
CA PHE A 99 -15.50 10.68 -5.53
C PHE A 99 -15.61 9.19 -5.22
N ASP A 100 -15.64 8.84 -3.94
CA ASP A 100 -15.66 7.46 -3.44
C ASP A 100 -16.86 7.32 -2.50
N SER A 101 -17.70 6.32 -2.73
CA SER A 101 -18.92 6.05 -1.97
C SER A 101 -18.96 4.59 -1.58
N SER A 102 -19.19 4.30 -0.31
CA SER A 102 -19.29 2.93 0.21
C SER A 102 -20.61 2.73 0.95
N PHE A 103 -21.22 1.57 0.73
CA PHE A 103 -22.47 1.15 1.35
C PHE A 103 -22.38 -0.30 1.82
N SER A 104 -22.69 -0.53 3.10
CA SER A 104 -22.77 -1.87 3.69
C SER A 104 -24.23 -2.17 4.07
N PRO A 105 -24.97 -2.97 3.28
CA PRO A 105 -26.38 -3.30 3.53
C PRO A 105 -26.60 -3.94 4.91
N ASN A 106 -25.68 -4.83 5.32
CA ASN A 106 -25.78 -5.58 6.57
C ASN A 106 -25.82 -4.68 7.82
N THR A 107 -25.19 -3.51 7.77
CA THR A 107 -25.13 -2.55 8.89
C THR A 107 -25.89 -1.26 8.61
N GLY A 108 -26.36 -1.06 7.38
CA GLY A 108 -26.91 0.21 6.91
C GLY A 108 -25.87 1.35 6.80
N LYS A 109 -24.58 1.08 7.05
CA LYS A 109 -23.53 2.10 7.07
C LYS A 109 -23.30 2.65 5.66
N LYS A 110 -23.27 3.98 5.55
CA LYS A 110 -22.93 4.73 4.35
C LYS A 110 -21.78 5.67 4.66
N SER A 111 -20.79 5.72 3.78
CA SER A 111 -19.70 6.68 3.87
C SER A 111 -19.36 7.20 2.49
N GLY A 112 -19.01 8.49 2.40
CA GLY A 112 -18.52 9.11 1.19
C GLY A 112 -17.15 9.73 1.43
N LYS A 113 -16.30 9.77 0.42
CA LYS A 113 -15.02 10.46 0.45
C LYS A 113 -14.85 11.27 -0.82
N ILE A 114 -14.40 12.51 -0.67
CA ILE A 114 -14.01 13.36 -1.78
C ILE A 114 -12.52 13.59 -1.66
N LYS A 115 -11.74 13.06 -2.60
CA LYS A 115 -10.29 13.18 -2.64
C LYS A 115 -9.90 14.14 -3.75
N THR A 116 -9.05 15.10 -3.44
CA THR A 116 -8.56 16.08 -4.40
C THR A 116 -7.04 16.09 -4.32
N GLY A 117 -6.38 15.75 -5.42
CA GLY A 117 -4.93 15.72 -5.53
C GLY A 117 -4.47 16.70 -6.59
N TYR A 118 -3.42 17.47 -6.32
CA TYR A 118 -2.80 18.33 -7.30
C TYR A 118 -1.29 18.15 -7.28
N LYS A 119 -0.74 17.70 -8.41
CA LYS A 119 0.69 17.45 -8.57
C LYS A 119 1.29 18.38 -9.62
N ARG A 120 2.43 18.98 -9.30
CA ARG A 120 3.24 19.79 -10.22
C ARG A 120 4.71 19.54 -9.95
N GLU A 121 5.58 20.15 -10.74
CA GLU A 121 7.01 20.15 -10.46
C GLU A 121 7.26 20.65 -9.03
N HIS A 122 8.07 19.91 -8.27
CA HIS A 122 8.39 20.15 -6.85
C HIS A 122 7.25 20.02 -5.83
N ILE A 123 5.99 19.86 -6.22
CA ILE A 123 4.86 19.91 -5.28
C ILE A 123 3.84 18.80 -5.57
N ASN A 124 3.36 18.15 -4.51
CA ASN A 124 2.22 17.23 -4.55
C ASN A 124 1.33 17.50 -3.34
N LEU A 125 0.13 18.02 -3.60
CA LEU A 125 -0.87 18.36 -2.60
C LEU A 125 -2.03 17.37 -2.67
N GLY A 126 -2.64 17.11 -1.52
CA GLY A 126 -3.86 16.32 -1.42
C GLY A 126 -4.77 16.87 -0.32
N CYS A 127 -6.08 16.81 -0.57
CA CYS A 127 -7.10 17.11 0.41
C CYS A 127 -8.23 16.09 0.25
N ASP A 128 -8.43 15.28 1.28
CA ASP A 128 -9.47 14.26 1.32
C ASP A 128 -10.49 14.64 2.39
N VAL A 129 -11.76 14.69 2.01
CA VAL A 129 -12.89 14.93 2.92
C VAL A 129 -13.63 13.62 3.09
N ASP A 130 -13.49 13.02 4.26
CA ASP A 130 -14.15 11.79 4.65
C ASP A 130 -15.45 12.11 5.39
N TYR A 131 -16.57 11.64 4.86
CA TYR A 131 -17.89 11.76 5.44
C TYR A 131 -18.38 10.39 5.90
N ASP A 132 -18.62 10.24 7.20
CA ASP A 132 -19.31 9.12 7.82
C ASP A 132 -20.51 9.65 8.63
N ILE A 133 -21.50 8.81 8.91
CA ILE A 133 -22.65 9.15 9.75
C ILE A 133 -22.23 9.60 11.16
N ASN A 134 -21.03 9.19 11.60
CA ASN A 134 -20.47 9.52 12.91
C ASN A 134 -19.63 10.80 12.92
N GLY A 135 -19.45 11.46 11.77
CA GLY A 135 -18.72 12.72 11.67
C GLY A 135 -17.92 12.85 10.37
N THR A 136 -17.45 14.08 10.14
CA THR A 136 -16.63 14.44 8.99
C THR A 136 -15.18 14.64 9.43
N ALA A 137 -14.24 14.06 8.69
CA ALA A 137 -12.80 14.29 8.84
C ALA A 137 -12.23 14.90 7.56
N VAL A 138 -11.30 15.82 7.71
CA VAL A 138 -10.58 16.45 6.60
C VAL A 138 -9.10 16.09 6.74
N HIS A 139 -8.56 15.46 5.72
CA HIS A 139 -7.16 15.07 5.65
C HIS A 139 -6.44 15.98 4.65
N GLY A 140 -5.46 16.74 5.12
CA GLY A 140 -4.57 17.52 4.26
C GLY A 140 -3.22 16.83 4.14
N VAL A 141 -2.69 16.76 2.93
CA VAL A 141 -1.31 16.32 2.68
C VAL A 141 -0.60 17.30 1.76
N ALA A 142 0.67 17.54 2.04
CA ALA A 142 1.54 18.34 1.19
C ALA A 142 2.93 17.70 1.17
N VAL A 143 3.47 17.48 -0.03
CA VAL A 143 4.83 17.01 -0.24
C VAL A 143 5.53 17.98 -1.17
N VAL A 144 6.68 18.48 -0.73
CA VAL A 144 7.58 19.30 -1.54
C VAL A 144 8.85 18.53 -1.83
N GLY A 145 9.43 18.73 -3.01
CA GLY A 145 10.65 18.07 -3.42
C GLY A 145 11.64 19.04 -4.05
N TYR A 146 12.91 18.98 -3.64
CA TYR A 146 13.98 19.84 -4.16
C TYR A 146 15.31 19.08 -4.17
N GLU A 147 15.98 19.01 -5.33
CA GLU A 147 17.29 18.36 -5.49
C GLU A 147 17.40 16.97 -4.82
N GLY A 148 16.38 16.12 -5.02
CA GLY A 148 16.31 14.77 -4.42
C GLY A 148 15.77 14.72 -3.00
N TRP A 149 15.79 15.84 -2.26
CA TRP A 149 15.12 15.95 -0.96
C TRP A 149 13.61 15.99 -1.12
N LEU A 150 12.93 15.40 -0.14
CA LEU A 150 11.48 15.35 -0.02
C LEU A 150 11.11 15.77 1.40
N ALA A 151 10.15 16.67 1.54
CA ALA A 151 9.53 17.01 2.82
C ALA A 151 8.02 16.88 2.70
N GLY A 152 7.42 16.09 3.58
CA GLY A 152 6.00 15.79 3.60
C GLY A 152 5.37 16.22 4.92
N TYR A 153 4.14 16.71 4.85
CA TYR A 153 3.29 16.95 6.00
C TYR A 153 1.91 16.37 5.74
N GLN A 154 1.36 15.69 6.74
CA GLN A 154 0.00 15.16 6.75
C GLN A 154 -0.71 15.62 8.02
N VAL A 155 -1.93 16.09 7.86
CA VAL A 155 -2.77 16.55 8.96
C VAL A 155 -4.18 15.96 8.82
N THR A 156 -4.78 15.58 9.94
CA THR A 156 -6.20 15.18 10.02
C THR A 156 -6.93 16.09 10.99
N PHE A 157 -7.98 16.74 10.51
CA PHE A 157 -8.90 17.53 11.33
C PHE A 157 -10.25 16.83 11.41
N GLU A 158 -10.71 16.55 12.64
CA GLU A 158 -12.04 15.97 12.86
C GLU A 158 -13.04 17.06 13.22
N ALA A 159 -13.97 17.34 12.31
CA ALA A 159 -14.95 18.41 12.46
C ALA A 159 -15.86 18.18 13.68
N GLY A 160 -16.27 16.94 13.92
CA GLY A 160 -17.13 16.59 15.06
C GLY A 160 -16.46 16.83 16.44
N LYS A 161 -15.12 16.80 16.50
CA LYS A 161 -14.36 17.07 17.73
C LYS A 161 -13.76 18.48 17.77
N ASN A 162 -13.88 19.23 16.66
CA ASN A 162 -13.25 20.53 16.44
C ASN A 162 -11.76 20.56 16.83
N ARG A 163 -11.00 19.52 16.44
CA ARG A 163 -9.56 19.43 16.77
C ARG A 163 -8.79 18.72 15.67
N VAL A 164 -7.50 19.02 15.60
CA VAL A 164 -6.53 18.21 14.86
C VAL A 164 -6.27 16.92 15.64
N THR A 165 -6.47 15.78 15.01
CA THR A 165 -6.27 14.45 15.63
C THR A 165 -5.05 13.71 15.12
N GLN A 166 -4.52 14.10 13.95
CA GLN A 166 -3.25 13.58 13.45
C GLN A 166 -2.40 14.69 12.85
N SER A 167 -1.10 14.64 13.10
CA SER A 167 -0.10 15.56 12.58
C SER A 167 1.21 14.80 12.36
N ASN A 168 1.47 14.42 11.11
CA ASN A 168 2.62 13.62 10.73
C ASN A 168 3.57 14.42 9.85
N PHE A 169 4.85 14.30 10.12
CA PHE A 169 5.92 14.91 9.33
C PHE A 169 6.78 13.81 8.73
N ALA A 170 7.23 14.02 7.50
CA ALA A 170 8.15 13.13 6.82
C ALA A 170 9.26 13.92 6.14
N VAL A 171 10.48 13.40 6.20
CA VAL A 171 11.62 13.91 5.41
C VAL A 171 12.23 12.71 4.70
N GLY A 172 12.66 12.91 3.47
CA GLY A 172 13.32 11.86 2.72
C GLY A 172 14.32 12.42 1.74
N TYR A 173 15.13 11.52 1.21
CA TYR A 173 16.06 11.79 0.13
C TYR A 173 15.98 10.64 -0.85
N LYS A 174 15.81 10.95 -2.13
CA LYS A 174 15.59 9.96 -3.18
C LYS A 174 16.56 10.19 -4.33
N THR A 175 17.28 9.14 -4.67
CA THR A 175 18.01 8.96 -5.93
C THR A 175 17.47 7.72 -6.66
N ASP A 176 18.06 7.37 -7.80
CA ASP A 176 17.65 6.18 -8.56
C ASP A 176 17.99 4.86 -7.84
N GLU A 177 19.09 4.84 -7.08
CA GLU A 177 19.60 3.65 -6.41
C GLU A 177 19.30 3.62 -4.92
N PHE A 178 19.03 4.76 -4.30
CA PHE A 178 18.93 4.90 -2.85
C PHE A 178 17.75 5.77 -2.44
N GLN A 179 17.03 5.35 -1.41
CA GLN A 179 16.00 6.18 -0.79
C GLN A 179 16.13 6.13 0.73
N LEU A 180 16.26 7.31 1.34
CA LEU A 180 16.11 7.51 2.77
C LEU A 180 14.72 8.11 3.01
N HIS A 181 14.02 7.59 4.01
CA HIS A 181 12.74 8.13 4.45
C HIS A 181 12.68 8.09 5.97
N THR A 182 12.34 9.20 6.59
CA THR A 182 12.07 9.31 8.02
C THR A 182 10.72 9.97 8.22
N ASN A 183 10.02 9.57 9.26
CA ASN A 183 8.74 10.16 9.62
C ASN A 183 8.56 10.23 11.14
N VAL A 184 7.75 11.20 11.56
CA VAL A 184 7.32 11.38 12.94
C VAL A 184 5.81 11.53 12.91
N ASN A 185 5.11 10.61 13.55
CA ASN A 185 3.66 10.64 13.68
C ASN A 185 3.29 11.17 15.06
N ASP A 186 2.48 12.23 15.10
CA ASP A 186 1.94 12.86 16.32
C ASP A 186 3.00 13.25 17.36
N GLY A 187 4.27 13.43 16.94
CA GLY A 187 5.41 13.68 17.82
C GLY A 187 5.79 12.52 18.74
N THR A 188 5.19 11.33 18.58
CA THR A 188 5.34 10.21 19.52
C THR A 188 5.85 8.94 18.86
N GLU A 189 5.49 8.67 17.61
CA GLU A 189 6.00 7.52 16.86
C GLU A 189 6.99 7.95 15.80
N PHE A 190 8.18 7.37 15.83
CA PHE A 190 9.26 7.67 14.90
C PHE A 190 9.49 6.47 14.00
N GLY A 191 9.61 6.72 12.71
CA GLY A 191 9.92 5.72 11.71
C GLY A 191 11.06 6.16 10.80
N GLY A 192 11.78 5.18 10.29
CA GLY A 192 12.89 5.40 9.37
C GLY A 192 13.07 4.19 8.48
N SER A 193 13.21 4.39 7.19
CA SER A 193 13.50 3.33 6.24
C SER A 193 14.59 3.74 5.27
N ILE A 194 15.40 2.76 4.89
CA ILE A 194 16.43 2.88 3.88
C ILE A 194 16.10 1.84 2.82
N TYR A 195 16.08 2.26 1.56
CA TYR A 195 16.00 1.40 0.40
C TYR A 195 17.28 1.53 -0.40
N GLN A 196 17.80 0.41 -0.89
CA GLN A 196 18.95 0.37 -1.76
C GLN A 196 18.73 -0.65 -2.88
N LYS A 197 18.80 -0.19 -4.13
CA LYS A 197 18.97 -1.05 -5.30
C LYS A 197 20.46 -1.33 -5.44
N VAL A 198 20.91 -2.48 -4.96
CA VAL A 198 22.34 -2.86 -4.92
C VAL A 198 22.85 -3.17 -6.32
N ASN A 199 22.04 -3.82 -7.14
CA ASN A 199 22.24 -4.05 -8.56
C ASN A 199 20.88 -4.36 -9.22
N ASP A 200 20.89 -4.77 -10.49
CA ASP A 200 19.64 -5.09 -11.22
C ASP A 200 18.90 -6.33 -10.70
N GLN A 201 19.55 -7.18 -9.90
CA GLN A 201 18.96 -8.38 -9.33
C GLN A 201 18.64 -8.26 -7.84
N LEU A 202 19.29 -7.37 -7.10
CA LEU A 202 19.20 -7.30 -5.64
C LEU A 202 18.72 -5.92 -5.17
N GLU A 203 17.58 -5.93 -4.50
CA GLU A 203 17.03 -4.79 -3.76
C GLU A 203 17.04 -5.11 -2.26
N THR A 204 17.47 -4.17 -1.44
CA THR A 204 17.49 -4.32 0.02
C THR A 204 16.76 -3.16 0.68
N ALA A 205 16.21 -3.43 1.86
CA ALA A 205 15.58 -2.42 2.67
C ALA A 205 15.82 -2.65 4.16
N VAL A 206 15.99 -1.57 4.90
CA VAL A 206 16.03 -1.55 6.36
C VAL A 206 14.87 -0.70 6.84
N ASN A 207 14.20 -1.13 7.91
CA ASN A 207 13.16 -0.35 8.56
C ASN A 207 13.43 -0.29 10.06
N LEU A 208 13.24 0.89 10.63
CA LEU A 208 13.44 1.24 12.03
C LEU A 208 12.18 1.96 12.51
N ALA A 209 11.68 1.58 13.68
CA ALA A 209 10.59 2.28 14.32
C ALA A 209 10.77 2.28 15.83
N TRP A 210 10.49 3.39 16.49
CA TRP A 210 10.46 3.48 17.94
C TRP A 210 9.36 4.44 18.40
N THR A 211 8.98 4.34 19.67
CA THR A 211 7.95 5.18 20.28
C THR A 211 8.57 5.97 21.44
N ALA A 212 8.31 7.27 21.50
CA ALA A 212 8.76 8.13 22.59
C ALA A 212 8.31 7.57 23.95
N GLY A 213 9.21 7.60 24.93
CA GLY A 213 8.96 7.03 26.26
C GLY A 213 9.11 5.50 26.34
N ASN A 214 9.45 4.82 25.24
CA ASN A 214 9.79 3.40 25.24
C ASN A 214 11.23 3.21 24.73
N SER A 215 12.03 2.42 25.46
CA SER A 215 13.41 2.10 25.07
C SER A 215 13.50 1.06 23.96
N ASN A 216 12.42 0.34 23.68
CA ASN A 216 12.40 -0.70 22.66
C ASN A 216 12.35 -0.09 21.26
N THR A 217 13.35 -0.41 20.46
CA THR A 217 13.35 -0.14 19.01
C THR A 217 12.90 -1.39 18.28
N ARG A 218 12.07 -1.24 17.25
CA ARG A 218 11.74 -2.28 16.27
C ARG A 218 12.63 -2.07 15.07
N PHE A 219 13.36 -3.11 14.65
CA PHE A 219 14.16 -3.06 13.44
C PHE A 219 13.87 -4.28 12.57
N GLY A 220 13.91 -4.08 11.27
CA GLY A 220 13.81 -5.13 10.27
C GLY A 220 14.78 -4.92 9.13
N ILE A 221 15.24 -6.01 8.54
CA ILE A 221 16.05 -6.04 7.33
C ILE A 221 15.32 -6.93 6.34
N ALA A 222 15.20 -6.50 5.09
CA ALA A 222 14.61 -7.26 4.02
C ALA A 222 15.47 -7.18 2.76
N ALA A 223 15.43 -8.25 1.98
CA ALA A 223 16.06 -8.35 0.69
C ALA A 223 15.11 -9.04 -0.28
N LYS A 224 15.15 -8.57 -1.52
CA LYS A 224 14.49 -9.18 -2.67
C LYS A 224 15.55 -9.44 -3.73
N TYR A 225 15.71 -10.69 -4.09
CA TYR A 225 16.67 -11.17 -5.05
C TYR A 225 15.93 -11.78 -6.25
N GLN A 226 16.11 -11.16 -7.41
CA GLN A 226 15.64 -11.67 -8.68
C GLN A 226 16.64 -12.71 -9.20
N ILE A 227 16.24 -13.98 -9.15
CA ILE A 227 17.09 -15.11 -9.55
C ILE A 227 17.24 -15.09 -11.07
N ASP A 228 16.12 -14.94 -11.78
CA ASP A 228 16.04 -14.82 -13.23
C ASP A 228 14.80 -14.00 -13.65
N ALA A 229 14.42 -14.04 -14.92
CA ALA A 229 13.27 -13.29 -15.43
C ALA A 229 11.92 -13.77 -14.85
N ASP A 230 11.83 -15.04 -14.44
CA ASP A 230 10.60 -15.70 -14.02
C ASP A 230 10.56 -16.01 -12.52
N ALA A 231 11.69 -15.96 -11.81
CA ALA A 231 11.82 -16.32 -10.41
C ALA A 231 12.41 -15.21 -9.53
N ALA A 232 11.82 -15.01 -8.37
CA ALA A 232 12.32 -14.09 -7.34
C ALA A 232 12.21 -14.69 -5.94
N PHE A 233 13.23 -14.46 -5.13
CA PHE A 233 13.27 -14.83 -3.72
C PHE A 233 13.26 -13.57 -2.86
N SER A 234 12.45 -13.58 -1.80
CA SER A 234 12.34 -12.49 -0.84
C SER A 234 12.58 -13.04 0.56
N ALA A 235 13.43 -12.37 1.33
CA ALA A 235 13.69 -12.71 2.73
C ALA A 235 13.62 -11.46 3.59
N LYS A 236 13.10 -11.60 4.81
CA LYS A 236 13.13 -10.55 5.82
C LYS A 236 13.31 -11.10 7.21
N VAL A 237 13.98 -10.34 8.05
CA VAL A 237 14.17 -10.64 9.47
C VAL A 237 13.85 -9.41 10.30
N ASN A 238 13.41 -9.62 11.53
CA ASN A 238 13.27 -8.53 12.49
C ASN A 238 13.85 -8.88 13.85
N ASN A 239 13.93 -7.87 14.72
CA ASN A 239 14.50 -8.01 16.06
C ASN A 239 13.58 -8.67 17.09
N SER A 240 12.40 -9.11 16.66
CA SER A 240 11.56 -10.05 17.41
C SER A 240 11.86 -11.51 17.06
N SER A 241 12.94 -11.75 16.30
CA SER A 241 13.38 -13.06 15.81
C SER A 241 12.41 -13.68 14.81
N LEU A 242 11.59 -12.90 14.11
CA LEU A 242 10.75 -13.43 13.03
C LEU A 242 11.53 -13.45 11.73
N VAL A 243 11.48 -14.59 11.03
CA VAL A 243 12.10 -14.80 9.71
C VAL A 243 10.99 -15.03 8.69
N GLY A 244 10.85 -14.12 7.74
CA GLY A 244 9.94 -14.22 6.61
C GLY A 244 10.68 -14.67 5.36
N LEU A 245 10.18 -15.69 4.69
CA LEU A 245 10.67 -16.21 3.42
C LEU A 245 9.54 -16.14 2.40
N GLY A 246 9.87 -15.79 1.17
CA GLY A 246 8.96 -15.70 0.03
C GLY A 246 9.66 -16.17 -1.23
N TYR A 247 9.00 -17.00 -2.02
CA TYR A 247 9.47 -17.45 -3.33
C TYR A 247 8.35 -17.25 -4.34
N THR A 248 8.61 -16.47 -5.37
CA THR A 248 7.66 -16.21 -6.46
C THR A 248 8.23 -16.78 -7.75
N GLN A 249 7.42 -17.58 -8.43
CA GLN A 249 7.74 -18.22 -9.71
C GLN A 249 6.64 -17.93 -10.72
N THR A 250 7.03 -17.46 -11.89
CA THR A 250 6.17 -17.43 -13.08
C THR A 250 6.18 -18.83 -13.69
N LEU A 251 5.03 -19.50 -13.67
CA LEU A 251 4.86 -20.88 -14.16
C LEU A 251 4.62 -20.90 -15.67
N LYS A 252 3.86 -19.92 -16.13
CA LYS A 252 3.54 -19.62 -17.53
C LYS A 252 3.36 -18.11 -17.67
N PRO A 253 3.44 -17.56 -18.89
CA PRO A 253 3.02 -16.18 -19.14
C PRO A 253 1.61 -15.96 -18.56
N GLY A 254 1.47 -14.95 -17.70
CA GLY A 254 0.22 -14.65 -17.00
C GLY A 254 -0.09 -15.49 -15.75
N ILE A 255 0.74 -16.46 -15.35
CA ILE A 255 0.51 -17.28 -14.14
C ILE A 255 1.71 -17.18 -13.21
N LYS A 256 1.49 -16.62 -12.01
CA LYS A 256 2.49 -16.52 -10.95
C LYS A 256 2.06 -17.29 -9.71
N LEU A 257 2.96 -18.12 -9.20
CA LEU A 257 2.84 -18.81 -7.93
C LEU A 257 3.77 -18.15 -6.92
N THR A 258 3.25 -17.78 -5.75
CA THR A 258 4.03 -17.29 -4.62
C THR A 258 3.86 -18.23 -3.44
N LEU A 259 4.96 -18.71 -2.89
CA LEU A 259 5.01 -19.46 -1.63
C LEU A 259 5.64 -18.57 -0.57
N SER A 260 5.09 -18.54 0.63
CA SER A 260 5.65 -17.74 1.72
C SER A 260 5.57 -18.46 3.06
N ALA A 261 6.56 -18.22 3.91
CA ALA A 261 6.65 -18.80 5.24
C ALA A 261 7.13 -17.74 6.25
N LEU A 262 6.44 -17.61 7.37
CA LEU A 262 6.87 -16.81 8.51
C LEU A 262 7.23 -17.76 9.65
N LEU A 263 8.51 -17.79 10.00
CA LEU A 263 9.07 -18.62 11.05
C LEU A 263 9.32 -17.79 12.30
N ASP A 264 8.92 -18.32 13.46
CA ASP A 264 9.28 -17.74 14.75
C ASP A 264 10.61 -18.31 15.20
N GLY A 265 11.66 -17.51 15.11
CA GLY A 265 13.03 -17.86 15.47
C GLY A 265 13.20 -18.26 16.95
N LYS A 266 12.31 -17.80 17.84
CA LYS A 266 12.34 -18.20 19.27
C LYS A 266 11.73 -19.59 19.48
N ASN A 267 10.83 -20.00 18.58
CA ASN A 267 10.02 -21.21 18.71
C ASN A 267 10.12 -22.13 17.48
N ILE A 268 11.28 -22.17 16.80
CA ILE A 268 11.48 -22.98 15.58
C ILE A 268 11.10 -24.45 15.79
N ASN A 269 11.39 -25.01 16.96
CA ASN A 269 11.11 -26.41 17.26
C ASN A 269 9.67 -26.67 17.74
N ALA A 270 8.93 -25.62 18.13
CA ALA A 270 7.61 -25.73 18.76
C ALA A 270 6.45 -25.33 17.84
N GLY A 271 6.74 -24.79 16.64
CA GLY A 271 5.74 -24.43 15.64
C GLY A 271 5.33 -22.95 15.69
N GLY A 272 4.06 -22.66 15.38
CA GLY A 272 3.56 -21.28 15.24
C GLY A 272 3.98 -20.61 13.93
N HIS A 273 4.43 -21.40 12.95
CA HIS A 273 4.86 -20.91 11.65
C HIS A 273 3.65 -20.68 10.74
N LYS A 274 3.64 -19.56 10.04
CA LYS A 274 2.57 -19.25 9.08
C LYS A 274 3.02 -19.56 7.69
N LEU A 275 2.29 -20.43 7.00
CA LEU A 275 2.51 -20.71 5.58
C LEU A 275 1.48 -19.95 4.74
N GLY A 276 1.89 -19.52 3.57
CA GLY A 276 1.06 -18.76 2.64
C GLY A 276 1.29 -19.22 1.21
N LEU A 277 0.22 -19.23 0.42
CA LEU A 277 0.23 -19.57 -0.99
C LEU A 277 -0.56 -18.51 -1.75
N GLY A 278 0.04 -17.95 -2.79
CA GLY A 278 -0.59 -16.99 -3.69
C GLY A 278 -0.56 -17.52 -5.12
N LEU A 279 -1.70 -17.48 -5.80
CA LEU A 279 -1.80 -17.75 -7.23
C LEU A 279 -2.37 -16.50 -7.90
N GLU A 280 -1.61 -15.90 -8.80
CA GLU A 280 -2.05 -14.78 -9.63
C GLU A 280 -2.18 -15.23 -11.08
N PHE A 281 -3.34 -14.95 -11.67
CA PHE A 281 -3.65 -15.16 -13.07
C PHE A 281 -3.91 -13.79 -13.71
N GLU A 282 -3.23 -13.51 -14.81
CA GLU A 282 -3.29 -12.26 -15.55
C GLU A 282 -3.53 -12.58 -17.04
N ALA A 283 -4.59 -12.01 -17.60
CA ALA A 283 -5.00 -12.17 -19.00
C ALA A 283 -5.39 -10.82 -19.62
#